data_AF-A0A642PMY4-F1
#
_entry.id   AF-A0A642PMY4-F1
#
_cell.length_a   1.000
_cell.length_b   1.000
_cell.length_c   1.000
_cell.angle_alpha   90.00
_cell.angle_beta   90.00
_cell.angle_gamma   90.00
#
_symmetry.space_group_name_H-M   'P 1'
#
loop_
_entity.id
_entity.type
_entity.pdbx_description
1 polymer ?
#
loop_
_entity_poly.entity_id
_entity_poly.type
_entity_poly.pdbx_seq_one_letter_code
_entity_poly.pdbx_strand_id
1 'polypeptide(L)'
;PEKIGAHCLNHNRHSIGICYEGGLDADSQPSDTRTLEQKASLLALLRELKRIFPHALIVGHHDLNPMKPCPCFKAEREYRGL
;
A
#
# COMPACT_ATOMS: atom_id res chain seq x y z
N PRO A 1 14.12 18.83 0.32
CA PRO A 1 13.20 18.67 -0.82
C PRO A 1 12.56 17.28 -0.83
N GLU A 2 11.27 17.19 -1.17
CA GLU A 2 10.61 15.92 -1.48
C GLU A 2 11.32 15.22 -2.67
N LYS A 3 11.35 13.88 -2.64
CA LYS A 3 12.05 13.06 -3.65
C LYS A 3 11.08 12.11 -4.33
N ILE A 4 11.28 11.91 -5.63
CA ILE A 4 10.51 10.95 -6.42
C ILE A 4 11.02 9.53 -6.10
N GLY A 5 10.09 8.61 -5.80
CA GLY A 5 10.38 7.20 -5.51
C GLY A 5 10.50 6.32 -6.76
N ALA A 6 10.66 5.02 -6.54
CA ALA A 6 10.73 3.98 -7.58
C ALA A 6 9.93 2.73 -7.18
N HIS A 7 8.65 2.90 -6.85
CA HIS A 7 7.78 1.87 -6.27
C HIS A 7 6.69 1.34 -7.23
N CYS A 8 6.19 2.17 -8.15
CA CYS A 8 5.13 1.80 -9.08
C CYS A 8 5.36 2.47 -10.44
N LEU A 9 5.60 1.65 -11.47
CA LEU A 9 5.85 2.11 -12.83
C LEU A 9 4.72 3.04 -13.29
N ASN A 10 5.07 4.19 -13.89
CA ASN A 10 4.15 5.26 -14.31
C ASN A 10 3.42 6.02 -13.18
N HIS A 11 3.58 5.64 -11.91
CA HIS A 11 2.94 6.32 -10.77
C HIS A 11 3.92 6.96 -9.77
N ASN A 12 5.22 6.72 -9.92
CA ASN A 12 6.27 7.19 -9.02
C ASN A 12 6.27 8.70 -8.72
N ARG A 13 5.95 9.54 -9.72
CA ARG A 13 6.07 11.01 -9.62
C ARG A 13 4.93 11.69 -8.85
N HIS A 14 3.84 10.98 -8.58
CA HIS A 14 2.59 11.55 -8.04
C HIS A 14 1.93 10.63 -7.01
N SER A 15 2.69 9.72 -6.40
CA SER A 15 2.20 8.84 -5.35
C SER A 15 3.25 8.58 -4.29
N ILE A 16 2.78 8.20 -3.09
CA ILE A 16 3.62 7.74 -1.98
C ILE A 16 3.55 6.21 -1.95
N GLY A 17 4.70 5.55 -2.05
CA GLY A 17 4.81 4.10 -1.87
C GLY A 17 4.97 3.75 -0.40
N ILE A 18 4.10 2.87 0.11
CA ILE A 18 4.21 2.31 1.47
C ILE A 18 4.37 0.80 1.33
N CYS A 19 5.39 0.25 1.98
CA CYS A 19 5.65 -1.18 2.02
C CYS A 19 5.44 -1.71 3.43
N TYR A 20 4.81 -2.87 3.55
CA TYR A 20 4.91 -3.69 4.76
C TYR A 20 5.87 -4.84 4.47
N GLU A 21 6.61 -5.27 5.48
CA GLU A 21 7.53 -6.39 5.35
C GLU A 21 6.76 -7.72 5.37
N GLY A 22 6.99 -8.56 4.37
CA GLY A 22 6.29 -9.83 4.16
C GLY A 22 5.65 -9.92 2.76
N GLY A 23 4.55 -10.65 2.66
CA GLY A 23 3.79 -10.79 1.42
C GLY A 23 3.86 -12.17 0.76
N LEU A 24 4.58 -13.11 1.37
CA LEU A 24 4.72 -14.50 0.90
C LEU A 24 4.49 -15.47 2.06
N ASP A 25 3.80 -16.57 1.81
CA ASP A 25 3.67 -17.68 2.77
C ASP A 25 4.91 -18.61 2.76
N ALA A 26 4.84 -19.71 3.53
CA ALA A 26 5.93 -20.68 3.65
C ALA A 26 6.29 -21.38 2.31
N ASP A 27 5.35 -21.43 1.37
CA ASP A 27 5.52 -22.01 0.03
C ASP A 27 5.89 -20.93 -1.02
N SER A 28 6.30 -19.75 -0.56
CA SER A 28 6.62 -18.58 -1.39
C SER A 28 5.48 -18.12 -2.30
N GLN A 29 4.22 -18.41 -1.92
CA GLN A 29 3.05 -17.92 -2.63
C GLN A 29 2.60 -16.57 -2.08
N PRO A 30 2.07 -15.65 -2.92
CA PRO A 30 1.57 -14.37 -2.44
C PRO A 30 0.49 -14.50 -1.38
N SER A 31 0.71 -13.90 -0.20
CA SER A 31 -0.21 -13.97 0.93
C SER A 31 -0.12 -12.71 1.79
N ASP A 32 -1.24 -12.25 2.37
CA ASP A 32 -1.24 -11.14 3.34
C ASP A 32 -0.67 -11.64 4.67
N THR A 33 0.62 -11.40 4.89
CA THR A 33 1.32 -11.82 6.11
C THR A 33 1.51 -10.68 7.11
N ARG A 34 0.76 -9.57 6.97
CA ARG A 34 0.89 -8.44 7.90
C ARG A 34 0.57 -8.87 9.33
N THR A 35 1.44 -8.52 10.27
CA THR A 35 1.14 -8.66 11.71
C THR A 35 0.05 -7.68 12.14
N LEU A 36 -0.55 -7.91 13.32
CA LEU A 36 -1.54 -6.98 13.87
C LEU A 36 -0.95 -5.59 14.10
N GLU A 37 0.30 -5.53 14.55
CA GLU A 37 1.06 -4.31 14.78
C GLU A 37 1.31 -3.58 13.45
N GLN A 38 1.73 -4.30 12.40
CA GLN A 38 1.89 -3.71 11.07
C GLN A 38 0.57 -3.15 10.53
N LYS A 39 -0.56 -3.86 10.71
CA LYS A 39 -1.89 -3.36 10.32
C LYS A 39 -2.26 -2.08 11.08
N ALA A 40 -2.01 -2.05 12.40
CA ALA A 40 -2.27 -0.88 13.23
C ALA A 40 -1.41 0.33 12.83
N SER A 41 -0.10 0.13 12.65
CA SER A 41 0.83 1.18 12.21
C SER A 41 0.48 1.70 10.81
N LEU A 42 0.12 0.81 9.88
CA LEU A 42 -0.28 1.19 8.53
C LEU A 42 -1.56 2.03 8.55
N LEU A 43 -2.56 1.64 9.35
CA LEU A 43 -3.79 2.42 9.51
C LEU A 43 -3.53 3.83 10.10
N ALA A 44 -2.66 3.93 11.10
CA ALA A 44 -2.27 5.22 11.69
C ALA A 44 -1.59 6.12 10.64
N LEU A 45 -0.61 5.58 9.90
CA LEU A 45 0.09 6.30 8.84
C LEU A 45 -0.88 6.77 7.74
N LEU A 46 -1.81 5.91 7.30
CA LEU A 46 -2.79 6.27 6.28
C LEU A 46 -3.69 7.43 6.73
N ARG A 47 -4.12 7.46 7.99
CA ARG A 47 -4.91 8.57 8.55
C ARG A 47 -4.12 9.89 8.56
N GLU A 48 -2.85 9.83 8.96
CA GLU A 48 -1.97 11.01 8.94
C GLU A 48 -1.78 11.54 7.52
N LEU A 49 -1.50 10.65 6.56
CA LEU A 49 -1.33 11.03 5.15
C LEU A 49 -2.62 11.58 4.56
N LYS A 50 -3.80 11.04 4.90
CA LYS A 50 -5.09 11.59 4.45
C LYS A 50 -5.38 12.98 5.02
N ARG A 51 -4.90 13.29 6.23
CA ARG A 51 -4.98 14.65 6.77
C ARG A 51 -4.13 15.64 5.96
N ILE A 52 -2.99 15.20 5.43
CA ILE A 52 -2.07 16.02 4.63
C ILE A 52 -2.55 16.10 3.17
N PHE A 53 -3.05 14.98 2.62
CA PHE A 53 -3.50 14.81 1.24
C PHE A 53 -4.96 14.31 1.21
N PRO A 54 -5.95 15.18 1.49
CA PRO A 54 -7.34 14.77 1.69
C PRO A 54 -7.96 14.07 0.48
N HIS A 55 -7.51 14.41 -0.72
CA HIS A 55 -8.01 13.83 -1.97
C HIS A 55 -7.19 12.63 -2.46
N ALA A 56 -6.15 12.20 -1.73
CA ALA A 56 -5.37 11.04 -2.11
C ALA A 56 -6.24 9.77 -2.08
N LEU A 57 -6.09 8.95 -3.11
CA LEU A 57 -6.66 7.62 -3.19
C LEU A 57 -5.74 6.64 -2.45
N ILE A 58 -6.33 5.71 -1.69
CA ILE A 58 -5.61 4.59 -1.08
C ILE A 58 -5.87 3.36 -1.94
N VAL A 59 -4.84 2.89 -2.63
CA VAL A 59 -4.91 1.78 -3.57
C VAL A 59 -3.73 0.83 -3.37
N GLY A 60 -3.90 -0.43 -3.74
CA GLY A 60 -2.82 -1.41 -3.83
C GLY A 60 -2.07 -1.31 -5.15
N HIS A 61 -0.85 -1.86 -5.22
CA HIS A 61 -0.11 -1.94 -6.47
C HIS A 61 -0.87 -2.77 -7.53
N HIS A 62 -1.58 -3.82 -7.11
CA HIS A 62 -2.46 -4.63 -7.96
C HIS A 62 -3.57 -3.79 -8.62
N ASP A 63 -4.12 -2.81 -7.91
CA ASP A 63 -5.20 -1.95 -8.45
C ASP A 63 -4.69 -1.07 -9.60
N LEU A 64 -3.39 -0.75 -9.61
CA LEU A 64 -2.71 0.01 -10.68
C LEU A 64 -2.10 -0.89 -11.76
N ASN A 65 -1.78 -2.14 -11.40
CA ASN A 65 -1.24 -3.15 -12.30
C ASN A 65 -1.74 -4.55 -11.89
N PRO A 66 -2.81 -5.06 -12.52
CA PRO A 66 -3.42 -6.35 -12.16
C PRO A 66 -2.49 -7.56 -12.30
N MET A 67 -1.35 -7.42 -13.00
CA MET A 67 -0.35 -8.48 -13.12
C MET A 67 0.52 -8.63 -11.86
N LYS A 68 0.46 -7.68 -10.91
CA LYS A 68 1.23 -7.72 -9.66
C LYS A 68 0.34 -8.26 -8.53
N PRO A 69 0.79 -9.26 -7.76
CA PRO A 69 0.02 -9.72 -6.60
C PRO A 69 0.12 -8.77 -5.40
N CYS A 70 1.16 -7.92 -5.35
CA CYS A 70 1.36 -6.90 -4.33
C CYS A 70 0.12 -5.97 -4.23
N PRO A 71 -0.43 -5.69 -3.03
CA PRO A 71 0.14 -5.94 -1.71
C PRO A 71 -0.32 -7.26 -1.06
N CYS A 72 -0.83 -8.21 -1.84
CA CYS A 72 -1.36 -9.51 -1.39
C CYS A 72 -2.67 -9.42 -0.58
N PHE A 73 -3.30 -8.25 -0.56
CA PHE A 73 -4.67 -8.01 -0.07
C PHE A 73 -5.35 -6.91 -0.89
N LYS A 74 -6.66 -6.73 -0.72
CA LYS A 74 -7.45 -5.71 -1.42
C LYS A 74 -7.45 -4.38 -0.67
N ALA A 75 -6.39 -3.58 -0.86
CA ALA A 75 -6.17 -2.34 -0.12
C ALA A 75 -7.28 -1.28 -0.34
N GLU A 76 -7.73 -1.07 -1.58
CA GLU A 76 -8.85 -0.15 -1.87
C GLU A 76 -10.10 -0.53 -1.06
N ARG A 77 -10.40 -1.84 -0.98
CA ARG A 77 -11.56 -2.33 -0.23
C ARG A 77 -11.36 -2.20 1.29
N GLU A 78 -10.20 -2.57 1.80
CA GLU A 78 -9.90 -2.55 3.24
C GLU A 78 -9.92 -1.13 3.81
N TYR A 79 -9.44 -0.15 3.05
CA TYR A 79 -9.30 1.23 3.47
C TYR A 79 -10.35 2.17 2.89
N ARG A 80 -11.42 1.61 2.32
CA ARG A 80 -12.52 2.40 1.78
C ARG A 80 -13.16 3.26 2.88
N GLY A 81 -13.17 4.57 2.68
CA GLY A 81 -13.76 5.53 3.63
C GLY A 81 -12.78 6.16 4.62
N LEU A 82 -11.49 5.81 4.54
CA LEU A 82 -10.41 6.69 5.02
C LEU A 82 -10.23 7.89 4.08
#